data_AF-A0A0E9W661-F1
#
_entry.id   AF-A0A0E9W661-F1
#
_cell.length_a   1.000
_cell.length_b   1.000
_cell.length_c   1.000
_cell.angle_alpha   90.00
_cell.angle_beta   90.00
_cell.angle_gamma   90.00
#
_symmetry.space_group_name_H-M   'P 1'
#
loop_
_entity.id
_entity.type
_entity.pdbx_description
1 polymer ?
#
loop_
_entity_poly.entity_id
_entity_poly.type
_entity_poly.pdbx_seq_one_letter_code
_entity_poly.pdbx_strand_id
1 'polypeptide(L)' 'MSKVLRSAKVTVIDRNLCNSEEYYNQKPKITKTMLCAGSMGKKRTDTCAGDSGGPLLCEGALRGVTSFGRTVA' A
#
# COMPACT_ATOMS: atom_id res chain seq x y z
N MET A 1 -1.50 12.99 15.84
CA MET A 1 -1.30 11.53 15.79
C MET A 1 -2.28 10.85 16.72
N SER A 2 -2.92 9.76 16.27
CA SER A 2 -3.84 8.97 17.10
C SER A 2 -3.09 8.32 18.26
N LYS A 3 -3.74 8.17 19.42
CA LYS A 3 -3.20 7.41 20.57
C LYS A 3 -3.57 5.92 20.55
N VAL A 4 -4.34 5.49 19.56
CA VAL A 4 -4.80 4.11 19.41
C VAL A 4 -4.37 3.55 18.05
N LEU A 5 -4.14 2.24 18.01
CA LEU A 5 -3.84 1.51 16.79
C LEU A 5 -5.01 1.65 15.79
N ARG A 6 -4.67 1.86 14.51
CA ARG A 6 -5.64 1.97 13.43
C ARG A 6 -5.34 0.93 12.36
N SER A 7 -6.37 0.55 11.62
CA SER A 7 -6.27 -0.36 10.49
C SER A 7 -7.13 0.15 9.34
N ALA A 8 -6.74 -0.17 8.12
CA ALA A 8 -7.52 0.15 6.93
C ALA A 8 -7.64 -1.07 6.02
N LYS A 9 -8.79 -1.22 5.36
CA LYS A 9 -9.01 -2.29 4.40
C LYS A 9 -8.51 -1.85 3.03
N VAL A 10 -7.62 -2.64 2.45
CA VAL A 10 -7.04 -2.42 1.13
C VAL A 10 -7.21 -3.68 0.27
N THR A 11 -7.07 -3.52 -1.03
CA THR A 11 -7.03 -4.60 -2.02
C THR A 11 -5.65 -4.66 -2.65
N VAL A 12 -5.18 -5.87 -2.94
CA VAL A 12 -3.94 -6.07 -3.71
C VAL A 12 -4.18 -5.61 -5.14
N ILE A 13 -3.28 -4.77 -5.64
CA ILE A 13 -3.30 -4.22 -7.00
C ILE A 13 -2.27 -4.98 -7.83
N ASP A 14 -2.65 -5.35 -9.05
CA ASP A 14 -1.74 -6.01 -9.98
C ASP A 14 -0.43 -5.21 -10.17
N ARG A 15 0.70 -5.92 -10.25
CA ARG A 15 2.02 -5.29 -10.31
C ARG A 15 2.21 -4.48 -11.60
N ASN A 16 1.65 -4.91 -12.73
CA ASN A 16 1.75 -4.18 -13.98
C ASN A 16 0.92 -2.91 -13.92
N LEU A 17 -0.30 -3.00 -13.37
CA LEU A 17 -1.12 -1.83 -13.11
C LEU A 17 -0.44 -0.85 -12.15
N CYS A 18 0.16 -1.32 -11.06
CA CYS A 18 0.83 -0.45 -10.10
C CYS A 18 2.11 0.22 -10.68
N ASN A 19 2.74 -0.40 -11.67
CA ASN A 19 3.84 0.19 -12.43
C ASN A 19 3.38 1.07 -13.62
N SER A 20 2.08 1.13 -13.92
CA SER A 20 1.54 1.95 -14.99
C SER A 20 1.67 3.45 -14.67
N GLU A 21 1.44 4.28 -15.68
CA GLU A 21 1.45 5.74 -15.55
C GLU A 21 0.41 6.27 -14.54
N GLU A 22 -0.71 5.56 -14.37
CA GLU A 22 -1.77 5.92 -13.43
C GLU A 22 -1.31 5.84 -11.96
N TYR A 23 -0.34 4.96 -11.68
CA TYR A 23 0.22 4.73 -10.36
C TYR A 23 1.68 5.22 -10.31
N TYR A 24 2.64 4.35 -10.03
CA TYR A 24 4.01 4.78 -9.77
C TYR A 24 4.78 5.19 -11.03
N ASN A 25 4.27 4.91 -12.23
CA ASN A 25 4.96 5.17 -13.50
C ASN A 25 6.42 4.69 -13.47
N GLN A 26 6.62 3.48 -12.95
CA GLN A 26 7.93 2.85 -12.73
C GLN A 26 8.91 3.65 -11.84
N LYS A 27 8.42 4.60 -11.04
CA LYS A 27 9.19 5.50 -10.17
C LYS A 27 8.60 5.57 -8.74
N PRO A 28 9.02 4.69 -7.81
CA PRO A 28 9.92 3.56 -8.02
C PRO A 28 9.24 2.41 -8.77
N LYS A 29 10.05 1.53 -9.36
CA LYS A 29 9.56 0.30 -9.99
C LYS A 29 9.23 -0.74 -8.91
N ILE A 30 7.99 -1.21 -8.91
CA ILE A 30 7.54 -2.31 -8.03
C ILE A 30 8.09 -3.62 -8.59
N THR A 31 9.00 -4.25 -7.85
CA THR A 31 9.74 -5.46 -8.27
C THR A 31 8.99 -6.75 -7.95
N LYS A 32 9.55 -7.91 -8.35
CA LYS A 32 8.95 -9.24 -8.13
C LYS A 32 8.80 -9.61 -6.64
N THR A 33 9.63 -9.03 -5.77
CA THR A 33 9.59 -9.25 -4.31
C THR A 33 8.71 -8.24 -3.59
N MET A 34 8.07 -7.33 -4.33
CA MET A 34 7.17 -6.31 -3.82
C MET A 34 5.74 -6.58 -4.29
N LEU A 35 4.79 -6.06 -3.51
CA LEU A 35 3.36 -6.01 -3.83
C LEU A 35 2.86 -4.58 -3.64
N CYS A 36 1.72 -4.28 -4.27
CA CYS A 36 1.06 -3.00 -4.21
C CYS A 36 -0.35 -3.20 -3.65
N ALA A 37 -0.77 -2.34 -2.73
CA ALA A 37 -2.09 -2.43 -2.14
C ALA A 37 -2.65 -1.03 -1.91
N GLY A 38 -3.95 -0.87 -2.11
CA GLY A 38 -4.66 0.40 -1.95
C GLY A 38 -6.16 0.20 -2.06
N SER A 39 -6.92 1.29 -2.07
CA SER A 39 -8.35 1.24 -2.35
C SER A 39 -8.63 1.36 -3.85
N MET A 40 -9.63 0.62 -4.32
CA MET A 40 -10.19 0.81 -5.66
C MET A 40 -11.26 1.91 -5.60
N GLY A 41 -11.15 2.95 -6.44
CA GLY A 41 -12.16 4.01 -6.59
C GLY A 41 -11.75 5.40 -6.09
N LYS A 42 -12.74 6.30 -5.90
CA LYS A 42 -12.49 7.74 -5.60
C LYS A 42 -11.91 8.01 -4.22
N LYS A 43 -12.18 7.17 -3.22
CA LYS A 43 -11.57 7.29 -1.90
C LYS A 43 -10.20 6.62 -1.94
N ARG A 44 -9.15 7.36 -1.62
CA ARG A 44 -7.79 6.82 -1.47
C ARG A 44 -7.57 6.40 -0.02
N THR A 45 -7.18 5.16 0.17
CA THR A 45 -6.72 4.59 1.43
C THR A 45 -5.27 4.19 1.21
N ASP A 46 -4.40 4.79 2.00
CA ASP A 46 -2.96 4.55 1.94
C ASP A 46 -2.40 4.55 3.37
N THR A 47 -1.16 4.13 3.45
CA THR A 47 -0.28 4.23 4.61
C THR A 47 0.14 5.68 4.84
N CYS A 48 0.37 6.03 6.10
CA CYS A 48 0.86 7.34 6.51
C CYS A 48 2.31 7.24 7.05
N ALA A 49 2.94 8.39 7.24
CA ALA A 49 4.20 8.45 7.96
C ALA A 49 4.05 7.84 9.36
N GLY A 50 4.92 6.87 9.68
CA GLY A 50 4.87 6.11 10.93
C GLY A 50 4.32 4.68 10.77
N ASP A 51 3.70 4.35 9.64
CA ASP A 51 3.19 2.98 9.39
C ASP A 51 4.26 2.04 8.79
N SER A 52 5.43 2.57 8.41
CA SER A 52 6.55 1.78 7.87
C SER A 52 6.97 0.68 8.85
N GLY A 53 7.12 -0.55 8.34
CA GLY A 53 7.34 -1.74 9.14
C GLY A 53 6.06 -2.42 9.65
N GLY A 54 4.89 -1.78 9.48
CA GLY A 54 3.59 -2.34 9.84
C GLY A 54 3.18 -3.52 8.95
N PRO A 55 2.33 -4.44 9.45
CA PRO A 55 1.95 -5.65 8.72
C PRO A 55 0.81 -5.40 7.73
N LEU A 56 0.91 -6.02 6.54
CA LEU A 56 -0.23 -6.26 5.65
C LEU A 56 -0.76 -7.67 5.89
N LEU A 57 -1.99 -7.75 6.42
CA LEU A 57 -2.68 -9.01 6.69
C LEU A 57 -3.71 -9.29 5.60
N CYS A 58 -3.70 -10.51 5.06
CA CYS A 58 -4.76 -11.04 4.21
C CYS A 58 -5.28 -12.32 4.85
N GLU A 59 -6.59 -12.35 5.17
CA GLU A 59 -7.23 -13.53 5.79
C GLU A 59 -6.53 -13.97 7.08
N GLY A 60 -6.04 -13.00 7.87
CA GLY A 60 -5.35 -13.26 9.13
C GLY A 60 -3.87 -13.68 8.99
N ALA A 61 -3.39 -13.90 7.77
CA ALA A 61 -1.99 -14.24 7.51
C ALA A 61 -1.17 -13.00 7.08
N LEU A 62 0.07 -12.91 7.56
CA LEU A 62 1.03 -11.90 7.11
C LEU A 62 1.43 -12.17 5.65
N ARG A 63 1.19 -11.20 4.77
CA ARG A 63 1.55 -11.30 3.34
C ARG A 63 2.56 -10.25 2.90
N GLY A 64 2.71 -9.17 3.67
CA GLY A 64 3.66 -8.11 3.34
C GLY A 64 3.95 -7.21 4.53
N VAL A 65 4.92 -6.34 4.33
CA VAL A 65 5.32 -5.31 5.30
C VAL A 65 5.28 -3.96 4.61
N THR A 66 4.69 -2.96 5.24
CA THR A 66 4.64 -1.59 4.74
C THR A 66 6.05 -1.05 4.57
N SER A 67 6.40 -0.68 3.34
CA SER A 67 7.72 -0.12 3.03
C SER A 67 7.60 1.37 2.71
N PHE A 68 6.82 1.70 1.68
CA PHE A 68 6.54 3.06 1.23
C PHE A 68 5.15 3.13 0.59
N GLY A 69 4.62 4.33 0.53
CA GLY A 69 3.40 4.67 -0.20
C GLY A 69 3.62 5.96 -0.99
N ARG A 70 2.64 6.35 -1.79
CA ARG A 70 2.68 7.67 -2.43
C ARG A 70 2.16 8.66 -1.40
N THR A 71 2.84 9.78 -1.16
CA THR A 71 2.34 10.78 -0.22
C THR A 71 0.93 11.20 -0.63
N VAL A 72 -0.07 10.75 0.11
CA VAL A 72 -1.42 11.29 0.00
C VAL A 72 -1.42 12.55 0.85
N ALA A 73 -1.43 13.70 0.17
CA ALA A 73 -1.78 14.97 0.80
C ALA A 73 -3.24 14.96 1.22
#